data_AF-A0AAE3AE04-F1
#
_entry.id   AF-A0AAE3AE04-F1
#
_cell.length_a   1.000
_cell.length_b   1.000
_cell.length_c   1.000
_cell.angle_alpha   90.00
_cell.angle_beta   90.00
_cell.angle_gamma   90.00
#
_symmetry.space_group_name_H-M   'P 1'
#
loop_
_entity.id
_entity.type
_entity.pdbx_description
1 polymer ?
#
loop_
_entity_poly.entity_id
_entity_poly.type
_entity_poly.pdbx_seq_one_letter_code
_entity_poly.pdbx_strand_id
1 'polypeptide(L)'
;MATWLSEYKNLKNEMEKQIGAGHASLEQLMLYQELLYRIEVLYASQAFCQTAPVTTDVAVLSGHYQLVDAYIQCLTKERRLGQPADQNLKAKRQTASETLDKVVLDCRKRFSSFTPTDQNQYRKGVSSLINTVLPVWLKLRNTYINISK
;
A
#
# COMPACT_ATOMS: atom_id res chain seq x y z
N MET A 1 -9.83 -2.08 -2.45
CA MET A 1 -8.73 -2.49 -3.37
C MET A 1 -9.15 -2.43 -4.83
N ALA A 2 -10.13 -3.24 -5.27
CA ALA A 2 -10.57 -3.27 -6.68
C ALA A 2 -11.06 -1.90 -7.20
N THR A 3 -11.88 -1.20 -6.42
CA THR A 3 -12.40 0.13 -6.78
C THR A 3 -11.28 1.15 -7.01
N TRP A 4 -10.35 1.30 -6.06
CA TRP A 4 -9.18 2.18 -6.21
C TRP A 4 -8.34 1.83 -7.43
N LEU A 5 -8.12 0.54 -7.71
CA LEU A 5 -7.31 0.13 -8.85
C LEU A 5 -7.98 0.53 -10.18
N SER A 6 -9.29 0.34 -10.32
CA SER A 6 -10.03 0.81 -11.50
C SER A 6 -9.98 2.33 -11.66
N GLU A 7 -10.21 3.07 -10.58
CA GLU A 7 -10.17 4.54 -10.58
C GLU A 7 -8.79 5.07 -10.97
N TYR A 8 -7.74 4.50 -10.38
CA TYR A 8 -6.37 4.92 -10.65
C TYR A 8 -5.91 4.59 -12.07
N LYS A 9 -6.34 3.45 -12.63
CA LYS A 9 -6.08 3.13 -14.05
C LYS A 9 -6.76 4.12 -14.99
N ASN A 10 -8.01 4.48 -14.71
CA ASN A 10 -8.73 5.46 -15.52
C ASN A 10 -8.04 6.83 -15.47
N LEU A 11 -7.61 7.26 -14.28
CA LEU A 11 -6.85 8.50 -14.13
C LEU A 11 -5.50 8.45 -14.85
N LYS A 12 -4.79 7.32 -14.78
CA LYS A 12 -3.49 7.11 -15.46
C LYS A 12 -3.64 7.30 -16.97
N ASN A 13 -4.64 6.64 -17.57
CA ASN A 13 -4.90 6.72 -19.00
C ASN A 13 -5.21 8.16 -19.45
N GLU A 14 -5.89 8.95 -18.61
CA GLU A 14 -6.18 10.35 -18.92
C GLU A 14 -4.93 11.23 -18.83
N MET A 15 -4.12 11.04 -17.80
CA MET A 15 -2.86 11.77 -17.64
C MET A 15 -1.86 11.46 -18.76
N GLU A 16 -1.80 10.22 -19.24
CA GLU A 16 -0.90 9.81 -20.34
C GLU A 16 -1.18 10.55 -21.64
N LYS A 17 -2.46 10.84 -21.95
CA LYS A 17 -2.82 11.66 -23.12
C LYS A 17 -2.30 13.09 -22.99
N GLN A 18 -2.32 13.65 -21.78
CA GLN A 18 -1.86 15.01 -21.52
C GLN A 18 -0.33 15.10 -21.51
N ILE A 19 0.36 14.12 -20.93
CA ILE A 19 1.83 14.08 -20.86
C ILE A 19 2.44 13.82 -22.24
N GLY A 20 1.85 12.94 -23.05
CA GLY A 20 2.35 12.61 -24.39
C GLY A 20 2.41 13.79 -25.37
N ALA A 21 1.71 14.89 -25.06
CA ALA A 21 1.76 16.14 -25.82
C ALA A 21 2.99 17.01 -25.51
N GLY A 22 3.90 16.59 -24.61
CA GLY A 22 5.19 17.25 -24.36
C GLY A 22 5.18 18.44 -23.40
N HIS A 23 4.08 18.71 -22.69
CA HIS A 23 3.88 19.92 -21.88
C HIS A 23 3.55 19.65 -20.41
N ALA A 24 4.05 18.56 -19.82
CA ALA A 24 3.72 18.21 -18.42
C ALA A 24 4.45 19.11 -17.41
N SER A 25 3.69 19.77 -16.53
CA SER A 25 4.24 20.50 -15.39
C SER A 25 4.86 19.55 -14.36
N LEU A 26 5.73 20.06 -13.49
CA LEU A 26 6.29 19.28 -12.38
C LEU A 26 5.19 18.68 -11.50
N GLU A 27 4.12 19.43 -11.23
CA GLU A 27 2.99 18.94 -10.43
C GLU A 27 2.26 17.78 -11.10
N GLN A 28 2.05 17.85 -12.42
CA GLN A 28 1.46 16.75 -13.20
C GLN A 28 2.35 15.51 -13.17
N LEU A 29 3.68 15.68 -13.28
CA LEU A 29 4.63 14.57 -13.19
C LEU A 29 4.64 13.95 -11.78
N MET A 30 4.63 14.76 -10.73
CA MET A 30 4.55 14.27 -9.35
C MET A 30 3.28 13.45 -9.11
N LEU A 31 2.12 13.97 -9.58
CA LEU A 31 0.85 13.27 -9.49
C LEU A 31 0.89 11.93 -10.27
N TYR A 32 1.45 11.93 -11.47
CA TYR A 32 1.54 10.73 -12.30
C TYR A 32 2.44 9.65 -11.67
N GLN A 33 3.61 10.04 -11.17
CA GLN A 33 4.52 9.12 -10.46
C GLN A 33 3.89 8.56 -9.18
N GLU A 34 3.12 9.38 -8.46
CA GLU A 34 2.35 8.90 -7.33
C GLU A 34 1.29 7.88 -7.72
N LEU A 35 0.57 8.16 -8.81
CA LEU A 35 -0.47 7.29 -9.32
C LEU A 35 0.08 5.91 -9.75
N LEU A 36 1.19 5.90 -10.50
CA LEU A 36 1.85 4.67 -10.93
C LEU A 36 2.25 3.79 -9.74
N TYR A 37 2.80 4.40 -8.69
CA TYR A 37 3.17 3.67 -7.48
C TYR A 37 1.96 3.11 -6.74
N ARG A 38 0.89 3.89 -6.58
CA ARG A 38 -0.33 3.38 -5.95
C ARG A 38 -0.92 2.22 -6.70
N ILE A 39 -0.87 2.25 -8.03
CA ILE A 39 -1.30 1.13 -8.87
C ILE A 39 -0.44 -0.11 -8.60
N GLU A 40 0.89 0.03 -8.57
CA GLU A 40 1.81 -1.08 -8.27
C GLU A 40 1.53 -1.68 -6.89
N VAL A 41 1.40 -0.84 -5.85
CA VAL A 41 1.10 -1.30 -4.49
C VAL A 41 -0.22 -2.06 -4.40
N LEU A 42 -1.25 -1.59 -5.09
CA LEU A 42 -2.54 -2.28 -5.15
C LEU A 42 -2.43 -3.62 -5.91
N TYR A 43 -1.63 -3.68 -6.98
CA TYR A 43 -1.39 -4.91 -7.72
C TYR A 43 -0.62 -5.95 -6.90
N ALA A 44 0.49 -5.56 -6.27
CA ALA A 44 1.27 -6.43 -5.40
C ALA A 44 0.40 -6.96 -4.25
N SER A 45 -0.38 -6.08 -3.62
CA SER A 45 -1.33 -6.45 -2.56
C SER A 45 -2.39 -7.44 -3.03
N GLN A 46 -2.93 -7.27 -4.23
CA GLN A 46 -3.88 -8.20 -4.82
C GLN A 46 -3.22 -9.56 -5.09
N ALA A 47 -2.01 -9.56 -5.65
CA ALA A 47 -1.25 -10.77 -5.91
C ALA A 47 -1.02 -11.57 -4.62
N PHE A 48 -0.53 -10.93 -3.55
CA PHE A 48 -0.35 -11.59 -2.25
C PHE A 48 -1.64 -12.19 -1.69
N CYS A 49 -2.78 -11.52 -1.84
CA CYS A 49 -4.06 -12.09 -1.40
C CYS A 49 -4.44 -13.34 -2.22
N GLN A 50 -4.23 -13.29 -3.54
CA GLN A 50 -4.63 -14.35 -4.47
C GLN A 50 -3.71 -15.57 -4.41
N THR A 51 -2.42 -15.35 -4.21
CA THR A 51 -1.39 -16.40 -4.17
C THR A 51 -1.14 -16.95 -2.77
N ALA A 52 -1.79 -16.37 -1.73
CA ALA A 52 -1.67 -16.87 -0.38
C ALA A 52 -1.97 -18.39 -0.33
N PRO A 53 -1.01 -19.21 0.13
CA PRO A 53 -1.15 -20.66 0.14
C PRO A 53 -2.34 -21.13 0.98
N VAL A 54 -2.97 -22.23 0.56
CA VAL A 54 -4.01 -22.95 1.29
C VAL A 54 -3.41 -24.26 1.77
N THR A 55 -2.80 -24.21 2.95
CA THR A 55 -2.08 -25.32 3.55
C THR A 55 -1.92 -25.06 5.05
N THR A 56 -1.61 -26.10 5.81
CA THR A 56 -1.17 -25.99 7.21
C THR A 56 0.35 -26.15 7.35
N ASP A 57 1.07 -26.39 6.25
CA ASP A 57 2.54 -26.47 6.24
C ASP A 57 3.18 -25.12 6.57
N VAL A 58 3.67 -25.02 7.80
CA VAL A 58 4.26 -23.80 8.35
C VAL A 58 5.44 -23.30 7.52
N ALA A 59 6.26 -24.17 6.91
CA ALA A 59 7.40 -23.72 6.12
C ALA A 59 6.96 -22.95 4.87
N VAL A 60 5.93 -23.45 4.17
CA VAL A 60 5.34 -22.78 3.01
C VAL A 60 4.69 -21.46 3.41
N LEU A 61 3.95 -21.45 4.52
CA LEU A 61 3.29 -20.25 5.03
C LEU A 61 4.30 -19.17 5.45
N SER A 62 5.38 -19.56 6.13
CA SER A 62 6.45 -18.67 6.55
C SER A 62 7.18 -18.03 5.37
N GLY A 63 7.50 -18.81 4.34
CA GLY A 63 8.15 -18.27 3.12
C GLY A 63 7.29 -17.21 2.43
N HIS A 64 6.00 -17.49 2.23
CA HIS A 64 5.08 -16.49 1.67
C HIS A 64 4.93 -15.27 2.59
N TYR A 65 4.84 -15.48 3.91
CA TYR A 65 4.68 -14.39 4.86
C TYR A 65 5.90 -13.46 4.91
N GLN A 66 7.13 -14.00 4.82
CA GLN A 66 8.34 -13.19 4.78
C GLN A 66 8.34 -12.21 3.59
N LEU A 67 7.87 -12.65 2.42
CA LEU A 67 7.72 -11.79 1.25
C LEU A 67 6.70 -10.67 1.49
N VAL A 68 5.52 -11.02 2.04
CA VAL A 68 4.48 -10.04 2.40
C VAL A 68 4.99 -9.05 3.44
N ASP A 69 5.64 -9.53 4.50
CA ASP A 69 6.15 -8.71 5.60
C ASP A 69 7.23 -7.74 5.12
N ALA A 70 8.18 -8.21 4.29
CA ALA A 70 9.20 -7.36 3.70
C ALA A 70 8.57 -6.24 2.86
N TYR A 71 7.59 -6.57 2.01
CA TYR A 71 6.90 -5.58 1.18
C TYR A 71 6.17 -4.53 2.03
N ILE A 72 5.40 -4.97 3.03
CA ILE A 72 4.67 -4.07 3.94
C ILE A 72 5.62 -3.18 4.75
N GLN A 73 6.76 -3.70 5.19
CA GLN A 73 7.78 -2.89 5.87
C GLN A 73 8.41 -1.85 4.94
N CYS A 74 8.57 -2.13 3.65
CA CYS A 74 9.04 -1.13 2.69
C CYS A 74 8.08 0.06 2.59
N LEU A 75 6.75 -0.19 2.66
CA LEU A 75 5.74 0.88 2.63
C LEU A 75 5.87 1.87 3.81
N THR A 76 6.46 1.48 4.93
CA THR A 76 6.65 2.40 6.07
C THR A 76 7.91 3.28 5.93
N LYS A 77 8.83 2.90 5.05
CA LYS A 77 10.13 3.57 4.80
C LYS A 77 10.21 4.27 3.45
N GLU A 78 9.10 4.31 2.73
CA GLU A 78 9.01 4.76 1.35
C GLU A 78 9.28 6.27 1.15
N ARG A 79 9.25 6.69 -0.12
CA ARG A 79 9.48 8.07 -0.54
C ARG A 79 8.54 9.08 0.13
N ARG A 80 9.09 10.21 0.57
CA ARG A 80 8.40 11.31 1.27
C ARG A 80 8.42 12.61 0.46
N LEU A 81 8.23 12.49 -0.85
CA LEU A 81 8.17 13.63 -1.77
C LEU A 81 6.72 14.13 -1.90
N GLY A 82 6.51 15.43 -1.72
CA GLY A 82 5.21 16.08 -1.82
C GLY A 82 5.35 17.60 -1.71
N GLN A 83 4.23 18.31 -1.62
CA GLN A 83 4.24 19.77 -1.48
C GLN A 83 5.03 20.20 -0.22
N PRO A 84 5.69 21.38 -0.26
CA PRO A 84 6.29 21.99 0.92
C PRO A 84 5.27 22.06 2.07
N ALA A 85 5.68 21.64 3.26
CA ALA A 85 4.77 21.54 4.40
C ALA A 85 5.00 22.67 5.41
N ASP A 86 3.91 23.34 5.76
CA ASP A 86 3.81 24.17 6.95
C ASP A 86 3.82 23.31 8.24
N GLN A 87 3.78 23.93 9.41
CA GLN A 87 3.80 23.21 10.68
C GLN A 87 2.62 22.23 10.81
N ASN A 88 1.44 22.62 10.33
CA ASN A 88 0.23 21.80 10.39
C ASN A 88 0.35 20.54 9.52
N LEU A 89 0.84 20.67 8.28
CA LEU A 89 1.02 19.55 7.37
C LEU A 89 2.17 18.64 7.81
N LYS A 90 3.23 19.19 8.41
CA LYS A 90 4.30 18.38 9.05
C LYS A 90 3.73 17.52 10.18
N ALA A 91 2.91 18.10 11.07
CA ALA A 91 2.25 17.35 12.15
C ALA A 91 1.33 16.26 11.59
N LYS A 92 0.51 16.57 10.57
CA LYS A 92 -0.35 15.58 9.89
C LYS A 92 0.44 14.42 9.29
N ARG A 93 1.55 14.70 8.59
CA ARG A 93 2.46 13.69 8.03
C ARG A 93 3.03 12.78 9.11
N GLN A 94 3.47 13.38 10.22
CA GLN A 94 4.02 12.63 11.35
C GLN A 94 2.98 11.70 11.97
N THR A 95 1.79 12.22 12.30
CA THR A 95 0.69 11.41 12.85
C THR A 95 0.29 10.28 11.90
N ALA A 96 0.19 10.54 10.61
CA ALA A 96 -0.15 9.51 9.62
C ALA A 96 0.95 8.43 9.52
N SER A 97 2.24 8.81 9.58
CA SER A 97 3.36 7.87 9.58
C SER A 97 3.33 6.97 10.82
N GLU A 98 3.20 7.57 12.01
CA GLU A 98 3.14 6.83 13.26
C GLU A 98 1.93 5.88 13.33
N THR A 99 0.80 6.31 12.75
CA THR A 99 -0.40 5.46 12.67
C THR A 99 -0.14 4.26 11.77
N LEU A 100 0.51 4.45 10.62
CA LEU A 100 0.88 3.35 9.73
C LEU A 100 1.83 2.37 10.43
N ASP A 101 2.87 2.89 11.09
CA ASP A 101 3.85 2.07 11.82
C ASP A 101 3.18 1.21 12.90
N LYS A 102 2.27 1.81 13.68
CA LYS A 102 1.51 1.10 14.72
C LYS A 102 0.63 0.00 14.14
N VAL A 103 -0.13 0.30 13.08
CA VAL A 103 -1.01 -0.68 12.43
C VAL A 103 -0.19 -1.83 11.83
N VAL A 104 0.92 -1.54 11.17
CA VAL A 104 1.82 -2.57 10.63
C VAL A 104 2.38 -3.44 11.77
N LEU A 105 2.88 -2.83 12.85
CA LEU A 105 3.41 -3.56 13.99
C LEU A 105 2.36 -4.49 14.62
N ASP A 106 1.12 -4.03 14.81
CA ASP A 106 0.05 -4.84 15.37
C ASP A 106 -0.39 -5.96 14.44
N CYS A 107 -0.36 -5.73 13.12
CA CYS A 107 -0.53 -6.81 12.15
C CYS A 107 0.57 -7.86 12.28
N ARG A 108 1.85 -7.46 12.38
CA ARG A 108 2.98 -8.38 12.50
C ARG A 108 2.93 -9.24 13.76
N LYS A 109 2.55 -8.65 14.90
CA LYS A 109 2.35 -9.40 16.16
C LYS A 109 1.37 -10.55 15.99
N ARG A 110 0.28 -10.38 15.24
CA ARG A 110 -0.71 -11.44 14.97
C ARG A 110 -0.13 -12.63 14.21
N PHE A 111 0.95 -12.44 13.45
CA PHE A 111 1.63 -13.51 12.72
C PHE A 111 2.82 -14.11 13.48
N SER A 112 3.34 -13.43 14.51
CA SER A 112 4.52 -13.89 15.26
C SER A 112 4.33 -15.23 16.00
N SER A 113 3.08 -15.55 16.36
CA SER A 113 2.69 -16.81 17.00
C SER A 113 1.65 -17.58 16.20
N PHE A 114 1.68 -17.43 14.86
CA PHE A 114 0.67 -18.02 13.99
C PHE A 114 0.77 -19.54 13.93
N THR A 115 -0.28 -20.22 14.40
CA THR A 115 -0.45 -21.67 14.27
C THR A 115 -1.75 -21.94 13.53
N PRO A 116 -1.71 -22.44 12.28
CA PRO A 116 -2.93 -22.70 11.52
C PRO A 116 -3.66 -23.94 12.05
N THR A 117 -4.94 -23.80 12.34
CA THR A 117 -5.85 -24.93 12.61
C THR A 117 -6.69 -25.31 11.39
N ASP A 118 -6.72 -24.43 10.37
CA ASP A 118 -7.43 -24.61 9.11
C ASP A 118 -6.56 -24.12 7.94
N GLN A 119 -6.65 -24.80 6.79
CA GLN A 119 -5.85 -24.49 5.61
C GLN A 119 -6.16 -23.09 5.03
N ASN A 120 -7.35 -22.52 5.27
CA ASN A 120 -7.71 -21.19 4.79
C ASN A 120 -7.38 -20.07 5.79
N GLN A 121 -7.01 -20.40 7.02
CA GLN A 121 -6.77 -19.42 8.08
C GLN A 121 -5.67 -18.42 7.68
N TYR A 122 -4.60 -18.93 7.06
CA TYR A 122 -3.50 -18.09 6.59
C TYR A 122 -3.94 -17.09 5.52
N ARG A 123 -4.62 -17.57 4.46
CA ARG A 123 -5.13 -16.72 3.37
C ARG A 123 -6.07 -15.63 3.88
N LYS A 124 -6.96 -15.96 4.81
CA LYS A 124 -7.85 -14.99 5.48
C LYS A 124 -7.04 -13.97 6.28
N GLY A 125 -6.00 -14.43 7.00
CA GLY A 125 -5.08 -13.58 7.74
C GLY A 125 -4.36 -12.57 6.84
N VAL A 126 -3.75 -13.03 5.75
CA VAL A 126 -3.05 -12.16 4.78
C VAL A 126 -4.01 -11.13 4.18
N SER A 127 -5.19 -11.57 3.77
CA SER A 127 -6.23 -10.67 3.24
C SER A 127 -6.66 -9.62 4.28
N SER A 128 -6.82 -10.02 5.54
CA SER A 128 -7.14 -9.10 6.64
C SER A 128 -6.01 -8.09 6.89
N LEU A 129 -4.75 -8.55 6.93
CA LEU A 129 -3.58 -7.68 7.09
C LEU A 129 -3.56 -6.61 6.00
N ILE A 130 -3.62 -7.02 4.73
CA ILE A 130 -3.52 -6.12 3.58
C ILE A 130 -4.68 -5.11 3.59
N ASN A 131 -5.91 -5.58 3.84
CA ASN A 131 -7.08 -4.70 3.92
C ASN A 131 -7.06 -3.75 5.13
N THR A 132 -6.28 -4.07 6.17
CA THR A 132 -6.07 -3.18 7.33
C THR A 132 -5.00 -2.12 7.03
N VAL A 133 -3.88 -2.50 6.39
CA VAL A 133 -2.75 -1.60 6.13
C VAL A 133 -3.04 -0.62 4.99
N LEU A 134 -3.60 -1.09 3.88
CA LEU A 134 -3.75 -0.28 2.65
C LEU A 134 -4.51 1.04 2.86
N PRO A 135 -5.66 1.09 3.56
CA PRO A 135 -6.36 2.36 3.77
C PRO A 135 -5.54 3.36 4.58
N VAL A 136 -4.78 2.89 5.57
CA VAL A 136 -3.93 3.74 6.41
C VAL A 136 -2.73 4.26 5.62
N TRP A 137 -2.15 3.39 4.80
CA TRP A 137 -1.09 3.75 3.86
C TRP A 137 -1.56 4.82 2.86
N LEU A 138 -2.73 4.65 2.23
CA LEU A 138 -3.32 5.65 1.33
C LEU A 138 -3.56 7.00 2.03
N LYS A 139 -4.00 6.99 3.29
CA LYS A 139 -4.14 8.23 4.09
C LYS A 139 -2.80 8.94 4.25
N LEU A 140 -1.73 8.21 4.55
CA LEU A 140 -0.37 8.78 4.59
C LEU A 140 0.02 9.36 3.22
N ARG A 141 -0.17 8.61 2.13
CA ARG A 141 0.15 9.07 0.77
C ARG A 141 -0.55 10.38 0.42
N ASN A 142 -1.84 10.51 0.79
CA ASN A 142 -2.63 11.72 0.55
C ASN A 142 -2.10 12.97 1.29
N THR A 143 -1.29 12.82 2.34
CA THR A 143 -0.61 13.95 3.00
C THR A 143 0.60 14.49 2.21
N TYR A 144 1.10 13.73 1.23
CA TYR A 144 2.21 14.15 0.36
C TYR A 144 1.69 14.64 -0.99
N ILE A 145 0.91 13.78 -1.67
CA ILE A 145 0.30 14.05 -2.96
C ILE A 145 -1.13 13.54 -2.86
N ASN A 146 -2.09 14.46 -2.82
CA ASN A 146 -3.49 14.09 -2.70
C ASN A 146 -4.04 13.66 -4.06
N ILE A 147 -4.48 12.40 -4.14
CA ILE A 147 -5.23 11.88 -5.29
C ILE A 147 -6.66 11.63 -4.79
N SER A 148 -7.41 12.71 -4.64
CA SER A 148 -8.84 12.66 -4.32
C SER A 148 -9.65 12.76 -5.60
N LYS A 149 -10.42 11.72 -5.87
CA LYS A 149 -11.71 11.80 -6.56
C LYS A 149 -12.77 11.31 -5.59
#